data_AF-A0A7S3QF94-F1
#
_entry.id   AF-A0A7S3QF94-F1
#
_cell.length_a   1.000
_cell.length_b   1.000
_cell.length_c   1.000
_cell.angle_alpha   90.00
_cell.angle_beta   90.00
_cell.angle_gamma   90.00
#
_symmetry.space_group_name_H-M   'P 1'
#
loop_
_entity.id
_entity.type
_entity.pdbx_description
1 polymer ?
#
loop_
_entity_poly.entity_id
_entity_poly.type
_entity_poly.pdbx_seq_one_letter_code
_entity_poly.pdbx_strand_id
1 'polypeptide(L)'
;MVSYGILAKNRERFINHGVRIAGLPGMKPVFRFVLKRWFKALDVDGDGVISWQEWYFMVLKPDGIEDEEEAKACFNIVDANKNGVLSFDEVANATIEYFTETEVTKCAYL
;
A
#
# COMPACT_ATOMS: atom_id res chain seq x y z
N MET A 1 7.38 -10.79 -4.99
CA MET A 1 5.97 -11.26 -4.87
C MET A 1 5.71 -12.03 -3.57
N VAL A 2 6.47 -11.81 -2.49
CA VAL A 2 6.32 -12.55 -1.20
C VAL A 2 6.04 -11.58 -0.03
N SER A 3 5.86 -10.29 -0.31
CA SER A 3 5.76 -9.26 0.73
C SER A 3 4.39 -9.20 1.39
N TYR A 4 3.30 -9.32 0.61
CA TYR A 4 1.95 -9.10 1.13
C TYR A 4 1.49 -10.19 2.10
N GLY A 5 1.70 -11.46 1.75
CA GLY A 5 1.41 -12.59 2.64
C GLY A 5 2.23 -12.62 3.95
N ILE A 6 3.43 -12.01 3.99
CA ILE A 6 4.24 -11.92 5.21
C ILE A 6 3.83 -10.71 6.08
N LEU A 7 3.44 -9.60 5.46
CA LEU A 7 3.01 -8.37 6.15
C LEU A 7 1.57 -8.47 6.68
N ALA A 8 0.65 -9.05 5.90
CA ALA A 8 -0.77 -9.16 6.26
C ALA A 8 -1.05 -10.34 7.23
N LYS A 9 -0.45 -11.52 7.04
CA LYS A 9 -0.70 -12.68 7.93
C LYS A 9 -0.10 -12.54 9.33
N ASN A 10 0.82 -11.60 9.52
CA ASN A 10 1.40 -11.28 10.84
C ASN A 10 0.92 -9.92 11.36
N ARG A 11 -0.23 -9.42 10.89
CA ARG A 11 -0.80 -8.13 11.32
C ARG A 11 -0.86 -7.97 12.83
N GLU A 12 -1.32 -8.97 13.58
CA GLU A 12 -1.32 -8.91 15.06
C GLU A 12 0.08 -8.88 15.68
N ARG A 13 1.05 -9.57 15.07
CA ARG A 13 2.44 -9.65 15.56
C ARG A 13 3.22 -8.38 15.25
N PHE A 14 2.96 -7.77 14.09
CA PHE A 14 3.48 -6.45 13.69
C PHE A 14 2.74 -5.30 14.37
N ILE A 15 1.46 -5.43 14.73
CA ILE A 15 0.73 -4.38 15.47
C ILE A 15 1.20 -4.32 16.92
N ASN A 16 1.45 -5.48 17.56
CA ASN A 16 1.97 -5.51 18.93
C ASN A 16 3.43 -5.04 19.08
N HIS A 17 4.25 -5.04 18.00
CA HIS A 17 5.66 -4.62 18.06
C HIS A 17 6.01 -3.39 17.17
N GLY A 18 5.32 -3.21 16.05
CA GLY A 18 5.63 -2.28 14.96
C GLY A 18 4.88 -0.95 14.99
N VAL A 19 3.70 -0.86 15.62
CA VAL A 19 3.00 0.41 15.85
C VAL A 19 3.86 1.39 16.66
N ARG A 20 4.77 0.88 17.52
CA ARG A 20 5.76 1.70 18.24
C ARG A 20 6.97 2.14 17.41
N ILE A 21 7.23 1.52 16.26
CA ILE A 21 8.44 1.79 15.45
C ILE A 21 8.09 2.75 14.31
N ALA A 22 7.00 2.52 13.59
CA ALA A 22 6.60 3.37 12.46
C ALA A 22 6.16 4.79 12.88
N GLY A 23 5.59 4.95 14.08
CA GLY A 23 5.21 6.24 14.66
C GLY A 23 6.40 7.10 15.14
N LEU A 24 7.63 6.58 15.12
CA LEU A 24 8.82 7.36 15.50
C LEU A 24 9.15 8.38 14.39
N PRO A 25 9.44 9.65 14.74
CA PRO A 25 9.71 10.72 13.78
C PRO A 25 10.80 10.38 12.73
N GLY A 26 11.73 9.47 13.07
CA GLY A 26 12.84 9.06 12.21
C GLY A 26 12.56 7.89 11.27
N MET A 27 11.40 7.24 11.35
CA MET A 27 11.11 6.03 10.57
C MET A 27 10.36 6.31 9.26
N LYS A 28 9.64 7.43 9.15
CA LYS A 28 8.98 7.85 7.89
C LYS A 28 9.94 7.89 6.68
N PRO A 29 11.17 8.44 6.78
CA PRO A 29 12.12 8.44 5.67
C PRO A 29 12.58 7.02 5.28
N VAL A 30 12.74 6.13 6.27
CA VAL A 30 13.12 4.72 6.04
C VAL A 30 12.01 3.97 5.32
N PHE A 31 10.76 4.16 5.75
CA PHE A 31 9.59 3.60 5.06
C PHE A 31 9.48 4.10 3.62
N ARG A 32 9.63 5.41 3.38
CA ARG A 32 9.62 5.96 2.01
C ARG A 32 10.71 5.35 1.13
N PHE A 33 11.89 5.05 1.68
CA PHE A 33 12.95 4.37 0.92
C PHE A 33 12.55 2.95 0.51
N VAL A 34 11.95 2.18 1.42
CA VAL A 34 11.47 0.81 1.13
C VAL A 34 10.31 0.85 0.13
N LEU A 35 9.35 1.75 0.34
CA LEU A 35 8.18 1.92 -0.52
C LEU A 35 8.57 2.33 -1.93
N LYS A 36 9.63 3.13 -2.10
CA LYS A 36 10.11 3.51 -3.45
C LYS A 36 10.55 2.31 -4.28
N ARG A 37 11.13 1.29 -3.66
CA ARG A 37 11.50 0.04 -4.36
C ARG A 37 10.28 -0.80 -4.69
N TRP A 38 9.29 -0.81 -3.80
CA TRP A 38 8.04 -1.52 -4.03
C TRP A 38 7.22 -0.85 -5.13
N PHE A 39 7.07 0.48 -5.09
CA PHE A 39 6.41 1.28 -6.11
C PHE A 39 7.00 1.01 -7.50
N LYS A 40 8.33 1.06 -7.62
CA LYS A 40 9.01 0.76 -8.91
C LYS A 40 8.79 -0.69 -9.39
N ALA A 41 8.42 -1.61 -8.51
CA ALA A 41 8.09 -2.98 -8.91
C ALA A 41 6.63 -3.12 -9.36
N LEU A 42 5.76 -2.17 -9.01
CA LEU A 42 4.36 -2.11 -9.42
C LEU A 42 4.16 -1.29 -10.70
N ASP A 43 4.94 -0.22 -10.85
CA ASP A 43 5.06 0.60 -12.06
C ASP A 43 5.80 -0.21 -13.14
N VAL A 44 5.03 -0.97 -13.93
CA VAL A 44 5.54 -1.95 -14.90
C VAL A 44 5.91 -1.24 -16.20
N ASP A 45 5.14 -0.24 -16.61
CA ASP A 45 5.41 0.51 -17.83
C ASP A 45 6.45 1.64 -17.63
N GLY A 46 6.74 2.00 -16.38
CA GLY A 46 7.78 2.96 -16.01
C GLY A 46 7.36 4.41 -16.21
N ASP A 47 6.07 4.71 -16.27
CA ASP A 47 5.54 6.06 -16.47
C ASP A 47 5.59 6.92 -15.18
N GLY A 48 5.93 6.29 -14.04
CA GLY A 48 6.09 6.94 -12.75
C GLY A 48 4.80 7.09 -11.95
N VAL A 49 3.70 6.51 -12.42
CA VAL A 49 2.44 6.36 -11.69
C VAL A 49 2.05 4.87 -11.63
N ILE A 50 1.01 4.54 -10.87
CA ILE A 50 0.42 3.20 -10.89
C ILE A 50 -0.99 3.33 -11.41
N SER A 51 -1.24 2.74 -12.57
CA SER A 51 -2.56 2.64 -13.16
C SER A 51 -3.44 1.65 -12.38
N TRP A 52 -4.76 1.77 -12.56
CA TRP A 52 -5.72 0.78 -12.05
C TRP A 52 -5.37 -0.65 -12.48
N GLN A 53 -4.95 -0.82 -13.73
CA GLN A 53 -4.57 -2.12 -14.28
C GLN A 53 -3.36 -2.70 -13.57
N GLU A 54 -2.31 -1.90 -13.36
CA GLU A 54 -1.11 -2.33 -12.64
C GLU A 54 -1.42 -2.67 -11.20
N TRP A 55 -2.21 -1.83 -10.52
CA TRP A 55 -2.70 -2.12 -9.18
C TRP A 55 -3.44 -3.46 -9.14
N TYR A 56 -4.39 -3.68 -10.04
CA TYR A 56 -5.19 -4.89 -10.07
C TYR A 56 -4.37 -6.15 -10.36
N PHE A 57 -3.49 -6.10 -11.36
CA PHE A 57 -2.67 -7.26 -11.73
C PHE A 57 -1.55 -7.57 -10.75
N MET A 58 -1.00 -6.57 -10.08
CA MET A 58 0.19 -6.74 -9.24
C MET A 58 -0.14 -6.86 -7.76
N VAL A 59 -1.27 -6.29 -7.30
CA VAL A 59 -1.68 -6.30 -5.90
C VAL A 59 -2.80 -7.32 -5.66
N LEU A 60 -3.82 -7.36 -6.52
CA LEU A 60 -5.04 -8.12 -6.23
C LEU A 60 -5.04 -9.54 -6.78
N LYS A 61 -4.65 -9.69 -8.06
CA LYS A 61 -4.59 -11.00 -8.73
C LYS A 61 -3.65 -12.01 -8.05
N PRO A 62 -2.44 -11.63 -7.56
CA PRO A 62 -1.56 -12.57 -6.88
C PRO A 62 -2.10 -13.03 -5.52
N ASP A 63 -2.93 -12.21 -4.88
CA ASP A 63 -3.52 -12.48 -3.57
C ASP A 63 -4.88 -13.19 -3.66
N GLY A 64 -5.35 -13.51 -4.87
CA GLY A 64 -6.58 -14.28 -5.10
C GLY A 64 -7.87 -13.50 -4.80
N ILE A 65 -7.81 -12.17 -4.84
CA ILE A 65 -8.96 -11.29 -4.61
C ILE A 65 -9.74 -11.18 -5.92
N GLU A 66 -10.98 -11.67 -5.91
CA GLU A 66 -11.89 -11.67 -7.07
C GLU A 66 -12.88 -10.49 -7.06
N ASP A 67 -13.00 -9.77 -5.93
CA ASP A 67 -13.91 -8.64 -5.79
C ASP A 67 -13.29 -7.35 -6.36
N GLU A 68 -13.60 -7.10 -7.63
CA GLU A 68 -13.16 -5.90 -8.34
C GLU A 68 -13.78 -4.61 -7.76
N GLU A 69 -14.97 -4.67 -7.14
CA GLU A 69 -15.63 -3.50 -6.59
C GLU A 69 -14.95 -3.01 -5.30
N GLU A 70 -14.62 -3.93 -4.40
CA GLU A 70 -13.91 -3.61 -3.15
C GLU A 70 -12.49 -3.09 -3.44
N ALA A 71 -11.82 -3.75 -4.38
CA ALA A 71 -10.55 -3.34 -4.94
C ALA A 71 -10.56 -1.90 -5.48
N LYS A 72 -11.62 -1.55 -6.22
CA LYS A 72 -11.77 -0.23 -6.84
C LYS A 72 -12.11 0.83 -5.81
N ALA A 73 -12.92 0.48 -4.80
CA ALA A 73 -13.14 1.34 -3.64
C ALA A 73 -11.82 1.66 -2.92
N CYS A 74 -10.97 0.64 -2.73
CA CYS A 74 -9.64 0.78 -2.16
C CYS A 74 -8.74 1.72 -2.99
N PHE A 75 -8.67 1.51 -4.30
CA PHE A 75 -7.91 2.37 -5.19
C PHE A 75 -8.37 3.82 -5.11
N ASN A 76 -9.69 4.05 -5.11
CA ASN A 76 -10.26 5.40 -4.99
C ASN A 76 -9.99 6.08 -3.64
N ILE A 77 -9.70 5.30 -2.59
CA ILE A 77 -9.34 5.85 -1.27
C ILE A 77 -7.87 6.29 -1.27
N VAL A 78 -7.00 5.58 -1.99
CA VAL A 78 -5.58 5.93 -2.14
C VAL A 78 -5.39 7.08 -3.14
N ASP A 79 -6.20 7.10 -4.21
CA ASP A 79 -6.27 8.19 -5.21
C ASP A 79 -6.93 9.44 -4.61
N ALA A 80 -6.19 10.13 -3.74
CA ALA A 80 -6.67 11.29 -3.00
C ALA A 80 -7.04 12.45 -3.94
N ASN A 81 -6.32 12.60 -5.05
CA ASN A 81 -6.55 13.66 -6.03
C ASN A 81 -7.61 13.31 -7.09
N LYS A 82 -7.99 12.02 -7.20
CA LYS A 82 -9.02 11.49 -8.11
C LYS A 82 -8.69 11.64 -9.60
N ASN A 83 -7.42 11.53 -9.97
CA ASN A 83 -6.98 11.57 -11.37
C ASN A 83 -7.01 10.18 -12.04
N GLY A 84 -7.34 9.12 -11.30
CA GLY A 84 -7.41 7.75 -11.81
C GLY A 84 -6.08 7.02 -11.85
N VAL A 85 -5.01 7.59 -11.28
CA VAL A 85 -3.68 6.96 -11.17
C VAL A 85 -3.07 7.24 -9.80
N LEU A 86 -2.27 6.32 -9.28
CA LEU A 86 -1.63 6.51 -7.97
C LEU A 86 -0.21 7.03 -8.14
N SER A 87 0.04 8.22 -7.59
CA SER A 87 1.39 8.73 -7.49
C SER A 87 2.17 8.02 -6.37
N PHE A 88 3.50 8.08 -6.43
CA PHE A 88 4.34 7.58 -5.34
C PHE A 88 3.99 8.18 -3.98
N ASP A 89 3.64 9.48 -3.94
CA ASP A 89 3.31 10.16 -2.70
C ASP A 89 1.99 9.67 -2.10
N GLU A 90 0.98 9.42 -2.93
CA GLU A 90 -0.32 8.87 -2.50
C GLU A 90 -0.15 7.48 -1.91
N VAL A 91 0.54 6.58 -2.62
CA VAL A 91 0.82 5.23 -2.13
C VAL A 91 1.65 5.30 -0.86
N ALA A 92 2.72 6.10 -0.84
CA ALA A 92 3.61 6.17 0.31
C ALA A 92 2.91 6.71 1.56
N ASN A 93 2.09 7.73 1.41
CA ASN A 93 1.33 8.30 2.52
C ASN A 93 0.28 7.31 3.01
N ALA A 94 -0.50 6.70 2.11
CA ALA A 94 -1.51 5.72 2.48
C ALA A 94 -0.92 4.49 3.18
N THR A 95 0.21 3.97 2.70
CA THR A 95 0.90 2.85 3.35
C THR A 95 1.49 3.25 4.71
N ILE A 96 2.09 4.44 4.83
CA ILE A 96 2.60 4.94 6.12
C ILE A 96 1.45 5.13 7.11
N GLU A 97 0.33 5.72 6.69
CA GLU A 97 -0.87 5.87 7.52
C GLU A 97 -1.40 4.50 7.96
N TYR A 98 -1.53 3.54 7.04
CA TYR A 98 -1.95 2.16 7.35
C TYR A 98 -1.09 1.48 8.43
N PHE A 99 0.23 1.69 8.40
CA PHE A 99 1.14 1.12 9.40
C PHE A 99 1.29 1.95 10.67
N THR A 100 0.83 3.20 10.70
CA THR A 100 0.99 4.13 11.84
C THR A 100 -0.30 4.42 12.60
N GLU A 101 -1.47 4.19 12.00
CA GLU A 101 -2.77 4.34 12.68
C GLU A 101 -3.17 3.08 13.45
N THR A 102 -3.77 3.28 14.64
CA THR A 102 -4.28 2.20 15.51
C THR A 102 -5.65 1.67 15.09
N GLU A 103 -6.35 2.39 14.22
CA GLU A 103 -7.63 1.98 13.63
C GLU A 103 -7.41 1.57 12.16
N VAL A 104 -8.01 0.45 11.76
CA VAL A 104 -7.84 -0.15 10.43
C VAL A 104 -8.77 0.54 9.45
N THR A 105 -8.52 1.78 9.09
CA THR A 105 -9.65 2.60 8.65
C THR A 105 -9.89 2.73 7.15
N LYS A 106 -8.98 2.31 6.24
CA LYS A 106 -9.14 2.79 4.84
C LYS A 106 -8.94 1.81 3.68
N CYS A 107 -8.01 0.87 3.70
CA CYS A 107 -7.94 -0.13 2.62
C CYS A 107 -7.24 -1.40 3.09
N ALA A 108 -7.89 -2.55 2.90
CA ALA A 108 -7.36 -3.86 3.28
C ALA A 108 -6.29 -4.40 2.32
N TYR A 109 -6.10 -3.72 1.18
CA TYR A 109 -5.29 -4.13 0.04
C TYR A 109 -4.06 -3.22 -0.23
N LEU A 110 -3.65 -2.40 0.75
CA LEU A 110 -2.42 -1.57 0.74
C LEU A 110 -1.20 -2.26 1.35
#